data_AF-A0A523SM57-F1
#
_entry.id   AF-A0A523SM57-F1
#
_cell.length_a   1.000
_cell.length_b   1.000
_cell.length_c   1.000
_cell.angle_alpha   90.00
_cell.angle_beta   90.00
_cell.angle_gamma   90.00
#
_symmetry.space_group_name_H-M   'P 1'
#
loop_
_entity.id
_entity.type
_entity.pdbx_description
1 polymer ?
#
loop_
_entity_poly.entity_id
_entity_poly.type
_entity_poly.pdbx_seq_one_letter_code
_entity_poly.pdbx_strand_id
1 'polypeptide(L)' 'MPTHGSLSKAGKVRSQTPKITTTPRKTRMPRIRCRRNYEKRVILQRTPGQNPLKRRRRRRRRH' A
#
# COMPACT_ATOMS: atom_id res chain seq x y z
N MET A 1 26.62 22.27 -25.87
CA MET A 1 25.56 21.56 -25.12
C MET A 1 24.29 22.40 -25.19
N PRO A 2 23.11 21.84 -25.59
CA PRO A 2 21.86 22.58 -25.49
C PRO A 2 21.52 22.79 -24.01
N THR A 3 21.37 24.05 -23.59
CA THR A 3 21.13 24.44 -22.20
C THR A 3 19.66 24.31 -21.78
N HIS A 4 18.75 24.11 -22.73
CA HIS A 4 17.30 24.13 -22.49
C HIS A 4 16.59 22.96 -23.18
N GLY A 5 15.91 22.12 -22.38
CA GLY A 5 15.00 21.08 -22.85
C GLY A 5 13.54 21.55 -22.83
N SER A 6 12.62 20.73 -23.36
CA SER A 6 11.19 21.08 -23.40
C SER A 6 10.52 20.96 -22.02
N LEU A 7 9.95 22.08 -21.55
CA LEU A 7 9.22 22.15 -20.28
C LEU A 7 7.80 21.57 -20.36
N SER A 8 7.32 21.21 -21.55
CA SER A 8 5.93 20.82 -21.82
C SER A 8 5.46 19.57 -21.06
N LYS A 9 6.38 18.74 -20.56
CA LYS A 9 6.05 17.54 -19.77
C LYS A 9 5.97 17.81 -18.25
N ALA A 10 6.38 18.99 -17.79
CA ALA A 10 6.39 19.33 -16.38
C ALA A 10 4.96 19.26 -15.82
N GLY A 11 4.76 18.45 -14.78
CA GLY A 11 3.48 18.36 -14.07
C GLY A 11 2.32 17.66 -14.80
N LYS A 12 2.47 17.23 -16.06
CA LYS A 12 1.39 16.62 -16.88
C LYS A 12 0.60 15.53 -16.13
N VAL A 13 1.32 14.62 -15.47
CA VAL A 13 0.66 13.50 -14.77
C VAL A 13 -0.10 14.00 -13.54
N ARG A 14 0.42 15.01 -12.83
CA ARG A 14 -0.22 15.56 -11.64
C ARG A 14 -1.47 16.38 -11.98
N SER A 15 -1.48 17.09 -13.10
CA SER A 15 -2.66 17.82 -13.58
C SER A 15 -3.72 16.91 -14.20
N GLN A 16 -3.31 15.80 -14.82
CA GLN A 16 -4.23 14.82 -15.39
C GLN A 16 -4.96 13.98 -14.31
N THR A 17 -4.35 13.76 -13.14
CA THR A 17 -4.97 12.98 -12.08
C THR A 17 -6.08 13.76 -11.37
N PRO A 18 -7.34 13.25 -11.33
CA PRO A 18 -8.39 13.89 -10.57
C PRO A 18 -8.08 13.87 -9.07
N LYS A 19 -8.35 14.97 -8.37
CA LYS A 19 -8.14 15.05 -6.92
C LYS A 19 -9.25 14.33 -6.17
N ILE A 20 -8.92 13.21 -5.54
CA ILE A 20 -9.85 12.44 -4.69
C ILE A 20 -9.67 12.86 -3.23
N THR A 21 -10.78 13.04 -2.50
CA THR A 21 -10.75 13.37 -1.08
C THR A 21 -10.40 12.14 -0.23
N THR A 22 -9.72 12.37 0.88
CA THR A 22 -9.36 11.29 1.82
C THR A 22 -10.60 10.86 2.59
N THR A 23 -10.85 9.55 2.67
CA THR A 23 -11.91 9.03 3.56
C THR A 23 -11.52 9.22 5.03
N PRO A 24 -12.44 9.70 5.90
CA PRO A 24 -12.13 9.88 7.32
C PRO A 24 -11.86 8.51 7.96
N ARG A 25 -10.72 8.39 8.64
CA ARG A 25 -10.30 7.14 9.29
C ARG A 25 -10.03 7.39 10.76
N LYS A 26 -10.77 6.70 11.64
CA LYS A 26 -10.47 6.66 13.08
C LYS A 26 -9.43 5.58 13.36
N THR A 27 -8.31 5.98 13.94
CA THR A 27 -7.30 5.03 14.45
C THR A 27 -7.74 4.49 15.80
N ARG A 28 -7.39 3.24 16.10
CA ARG A 28 -7.67 2.62 17.39
C ARG A 28 -6.52 2.91 18.35
N MET A 29 -6.81 2.99 19.64
CA MET A 29 -5.79 3.14 20.69
C MET A 29 -4.68 2.08 20.55
N PRO A 30 -3.43 2.40 20.95
CA PRO A 30 -2.28 1.52 20.75
C PRO A 30 -2.45 0.10 21.30
N ARG A 31 -2.95 -0.06 22.53
CA ARG A 31 -3.18 -1.37 23.16
C ARG A 31 -4.07 -2.26 22.30
N ILE A 32 -5.16 -1.67 21.82
CA ILE A 32 -6.17 -2.30 20.99
C ILE A 32 -5.63 -2.63 19.58
N ARG A 33 -4.77 -1.77 19.03
CA ARG A 33 -4.07 -2.01 17.76
C ARG A 33 -3.12 -3.20 17.87
N CYS A 34 -2.33 -3.27 18.94
CA CYS A 34 -1.38 -4.35 19.19
C CYS A 34 -2.10 -5.70 19.35
N ARG A 35 -3.18 -5.76 20.15
CA ARG A 35 -4.00 -6.98 20.30
C ARG A 35 -4.53 -7.49 18.96
N ARG A 36 -5.14 -6.62 18.13
CA ARG A 36 -5.63 -7.05 16.80
C ARG A 36 -4.51 -7.48 15.86
N ASN A 37 -3.32 -6.90 15.97
CA ASN A 37 -2.17 -7.34 15.17
C ASN A 37 -1.70 -8.74 15.58
N TYR A 38 -1.67 -9.02 16.89
CA TYR A 38 -1.38 -10.36 17.41
C TYR A 38 -2.40 -11.38 16.89
N GLU A 39 -3.70 -11.11 17.07
CA GLU A 39 -4.77 -11.97 16.57
C GLU A 39 -4.64 -12.24 15.06
N LYS A 40 -4.40 -11.20 14.26
CA LYS A 40 -4.27 -11.33 12.80
C LYS A 40 -3.03 -12.13 12.39
N ARG A 41 -1.88 -11.92 13.04
CA ARG A 41 -0.60 -12.49 12.59
C ARG A 41 -0.31 -13.87 13.19
N VAL A 42 -0.67 -14.10 14.45
CA VAL A 42 -0.31 -15.31 15.19
C VAL A 42 -1.46 -16.30 15.15
N ILE A 43 -2.65 -15.90 15.61
CA ILE A 43 -3.82 -16.79 15.67
C ILE A 43 -4.33 -17.09 14.27
N LEU A 44 -4.61 -16.04 13.48
CA LEU A 44 -5.17 -16.17 12.13
C LEU A 44 -4.12 -16.38 11.04
N GLN A 45 -2.83 -16.36 11.39
CA GLN A 45 -1.69 -16.55 10.47
C GLN A 45 -1.76 -15.70 9.19
N ARG A 46 -2.36 -14.50 9.27
CA ARG A 46 -2.50 -13.60 8.11
C ARG A 46 -1.17 -12.92 7.85
N THR A 47 -0.76 -12.92 6.59
CA THR A 47 0.45 -12.24 6.14
C THR A 47 0.34 -10.74 6.35
N PRO A 48 1.30 -10.08 7.02
CA PRO A 48 1.32 -8.64 7.14
C PRO A 48 1.61 -7.97 5.78
N GLY A 49 1.00 -6.79 5.55
CA GLY A 49 1.25 -5.95 4.36
C GLY A 49 0.10 -5.92 3.34
N GLN A 50 0.30 -5.17 2.26
CA GLN A 50 -0.70 -4.90 1.22
C GLN A 50 -0.72 -5.98 0.11
N ASN A 51 -0.59 -7.27 0.43
CA ASN A 51 -0.49 -8.28 -0.62
C ASN A 51 -1.28 -9.57 -0.35
N PRO A 52 -2.56 -9.65 -0.76
CA PRO A 52 -3.36 -10.87 -0.63
C PRO A 52 -2.86 -12.01 -1.55
N LEU A 53 -2.10 -11.70 -2.61
CA LEU A 53 -1.68 -12.66 -3.64
C LEU A 53 -0.40 -13.44 -3.30
N LYS A 54 0.43 -12.99 -2.34
CA LYS A 54 1.70 -13.67 -2.01
C LYS A 54 1.52 -15.09 -1.43
N ARG A 55 0.32 -15.46 -0.97
CA ARG A 55 -0.01 -16.86 -0.59
C ARG A 55 -0.01 -17.83 -1.77
N ARG A 56 -0.44 -17.42 -2.98
CA ARG A 56 -0.53 -18.34 -4.15
C ARG A 56 0.85 -18.79 -4.66
N ARG A 57 1.88 -17.96 -4.53
CA ARG A 57 3.23 -18.27 -5.04
C ARG A 57 4.05 -19.19 -4.13
N ARG A 58 3.83 -19.18 -2.81
CA ARG A 58 4.58 -20.07 -1.88
C ARG A 58 4.09 -21.51 -1.88
N ARG A 59 2.82 -21.77 -2.22
CA ARG A 59 2.27 -23.14 -2.29
C ARG A 59 2.70 -23.91 -3.55
N ARG A 60 3.06 -23.22 -4.63
CA ARG A 60 3.50 -23.85 -5.90
C ARG A 60 4.99 -24.20 -5.97
N ARG A 61 5.76 -23.92 -4.91
CA ARG A 61 7.20 -24.21 -4.82
C ARG A 61 7.53 -25.40 -3.91
N ARG A 62 6.51 -26.20 -3.57
CA ARG A 62 6.65 -27.48 -2.86
C ARG A 62 6.18 -28.58 -3.80
N HIS A 63 6.96 -28.83 -4.84
CA HIS A 63 7.02 -30.05 -5.63
C HIS A 63 8.42 -30.09 -6.23
#